data_AF-E6MI98-F1
#
_entry.id   AF-E6MI98-F1
#
_cell.length_a   1.000
_cell.length_b   1.000
_cell.length_c   1.000
_cell.angle_alpha   90.00
_cell.angle_beta   90.00
_cell.angle_gamma   90.00
#
_symmetry.space_group_name_H-M   'P 1'
#
loop_
_entity.id
_entity.type
_entity.pdbx_description
1 polymer ?
#
loop_
_entity_poly.entity_id
_entity_poly.type
_entity_poly.pdbx_seq_one_letter_code
_entity_poly.pdbx_strand_id
1 'polypeptide(L)'
;MQLYDKDLLSVQEVRKLLENAKQAQQKLAATDQQTADKIVKSIAEAGVRNARRLAQMAHEDTEFGVVDDKVIKNIFASRGVYEYIKDAKMMGEIDRDPIRRVRARRRDRWFGAIHQSDLYRAL
;
A
#
# COMPACT_ATOMS: atom_id res chain seq x y z
N MET A 1 20.79 -8.83 -32.23
CA MET A 1 20.03 -8.22 -31.12
C MET A 1 18.79 -7.61 -31.73
N GLN A 2 17.59 -8.13 -31.44
CA GLN A 2 16.36 -7.52 -31.97
C GLN A 2 16.22 -6.12 -31.35
N LEU A 3 16.07 -5.11 -32.21
CA LEU A 3 15.84 -3.73 -31.82
C LEU A 3 14.35 -3.63 -31.44
N TYR A 4 14.05 -3.69 -30.14
CA TYR A 4 12.71 -3.43 -29.65
C TYR A 4 12.57 -1.96 -29.28
N ASP A 5 11.50 -1.33 -29.75
CA ASP A 5 11.08 0.00 -29.32
C ASP A 5 10.64 -0.07 -27.85
N LYS A 6 11.57 0.23 -26.94
CA LYS A 6 11.36 0.10 -25.49
C LYS A 6 10.19 0.94 -24.99
N ASP A 7 9.96 2.09 -25.62
CA ASP A 7 8.82 2.96 -25.37
C ASP A 7 7.50 2.26 -25.70
N LEU A 8 7.38 1.64 -26.89
CA LEU A 8 6.17 0.90 -27.28
C LEU A 8 5.91 -0.29 -26.35
N LEU A 9 6.96 -1.02 -25.96
CA LEU A 9 6.85 -2.11 -24.98
C LEU A 9 6.38 -1.60 -23.62
N SER A 10 6.94 -0.50 -23.13
CA SER A 10 6.56 0.08 -21.83
C SER A 10 5.11 0.56 -21.80
N VAL A 11 4.63 1.17 -22.90
CA VAL A 11 3.22 1.59 -23.03
C VAL A 11 2.30 0.38 -23.02
N GLN A 12 2.68 -0.69 -23.71
CA GLN A 12 1.88 -1.91 -23.74
C GLN A 12 1.85 -2.61 -22.37
N GLU A 13 2.97 -2.63 -21.65
CA GLU A 13 3.05 -3.16 -20.30
C GLU A 13 2.14 -2.39 -19.33
N VAL A 14 2.20 -1.06 -19.36
CA VAL A 14 1.33 -0.19 -18.53
C VAL A 14 -0.15 -0.48 -18.78
N ARG A 15 -0.57 -0.60 -20.05
CA ARG A 15 -1.97 -0.93 -20.40
C ARG A 15 -2.41 -2.24 -19.76
N LYS A 16 -1.57 -3.28 -19.85
CA LYS A 16 -1.85 -4.60 -19.27
C LYS A 16 -1.90 -4.55 -17.74
N LEU A 17 -0.99 -3.81 -17.11
CA LEU A 17 -0.97 -3.63 -15.65
C LEU A 17 -2.23 -2.90 -15.17
N LEU A 18 -2.68 -1.86 -15.86
CA LEU A 18 -3.89 -1.12 -15.53
C LEU A 18 -5.16 -1.99 -15.65
N GLU A 19 -5.26 -2.80 -16.69
CA GLU A 19 -6.37 -3.73 -16.86
C GLU A 19 -6.43 -4.75 -15.72
N ASN A 20 -5.29 -5.36 -15.39
CA ASN A 20 -5.18 -6.31 -14.29
C ASN A 20 -5.49 -5.65 -12.94
N ALA A 21 -4.98 -4.44 -12.70
CA ALA A 21 -5.23 -3.68 -11.49
C ALA A 21 -6.73 -3.35 -11.33
N LYS A 22 -7.41 -2.98 -12.42
CA LYS A 22 -8.87 -2.73 -12.40
C LYS A 22 -9.65 -3.97 -12.01
N GLN A 23 -9.31 -5.13 -12.59
CA GLN A 23 -9.98 -6.40 -12.26
C GLN A 23 -9.69 -6.83 -10.81
N ALA A 24 -8.44 -6.68 -10.35
CA ALA A 24 -8.06 -6.99 -8.98
C ALA A 24 -8.75 -6.07 -7.96
N GLN A 25 -8.83 -4.77 -8.27
CA GLN A 25 -9.50 -3.79 -7.43
C GLN A 25 -10.99 -4.10 -7.26
N GLN A 26 -11.68 -4.53 -8.33
CA GLN A 26 -13.09 -4.93 -8.24
C GLN A 26 -13.30 -6.11 -7.31
N LYS A 27 -12.41 -7.12 -7.37
CA LYS A 27 -12.44 -8.27 -6.47
C LYS A 27 -12.18 -7.86 -5.01
N LEU A 28 -11.17 -7.01 -4.78
CA LEU A 28 -10.84 -6.50 -3.46
C LEU A 28 -11.97 -5.63 -2.87
N ALA A 29 -12.64 -4.81 -3.69
CA ALA A 29 -13.75 -3.97 -3.26
C ALA A 29 -14.98 -4.77 -2.79
N ALA A 30 -15.08 -6.04 -3.18
CA ALA A 30 -16.15 -6.96 -2.79
C ALA A 30 -15.81 -7.79 -1.54
N THR A 31 -14.59 -7.71 -0.99
CA THR A 31 -14.23 -8.47 0.21
C THR A 31 -14.77 -7.83 1.49
N ASP A 32 -14.80 -8.61 2.57
CA ASP A 32 -15.09 -8.09 3.89
C ASP A 32 -13.84 -7.49 4.57
N GLN A 33 -14.06 -6.84 5.72
CA GLN A 33 -12.99 -6.25 6.52
C GLN A 33 -11.96 -7.30 6.96
N GLN A 34 -12.40 -8.47 7.46
CA GLN A 34 -11.50 -9.51 7.98
C GLN A 34 -10.54 -10.04 6.91
N THR A 35 -11.03 -10.23 5.69
CA THR A 35 -10.20 -10.66 4.55
C THR A 35 -9.22 -9.56 4.15
N ALA A 36 -9.66 -8.31 4.10
CA ALA A 36 -8.78 -7.18 3.82
C ALA A 36 -7.67 -7.05 4.89
N ASP A 37 -8.01 -7.18 6.17
CA ASP A 37 -7.06 -7.12 7.28
C ASP A 37 -6.00 -8.22 7.21
N LYS A 38 -6.41 -9.46 6.85
CA LYS A 38 -5.49 -10.58 6.62
C LYS A 38 -4.52 -10.31 5.48
N ILE A 39 -4.99 -9.72 4.37
CA ILE A 39 -4.16 -9.34 3.24
C ILE A 39 -3.14 -8.29 3.67
N VAL A 40 -3.59 -7.21 4.30
CA VAL A 40 -2.71 -6.11 4.74
C VAL A 40 -1.68 -6.60 5.75
N LYS A 41 -2.08 -7.42 6.73
CA LYS A 41 -1.15 -8.04 7.70
C LYS A 41 -0.08 -8.87 7.00
N SER A 42 -0.48 -9.70 6.03
CA SER A 42 0.46 -10.54 5.28
C SER A 42 1.48 -9.71 4.49
N ILE A 43 1.05 -8.58 3.91
CA ILE A 43 1.93 -7.63 3.21
C ILE A 43 2.92 -7.00 4.19
N ALA A 44 2.45 -6.51 5.34
CA ALA A 44 3.30 -5.89 6.36
C ALA A 44 4.37 -6.87 6.89
N GLU A 45 3.98 -8.09 7.22
CA GLU A 45 4.93 -9.11 7.68
C GLU A 45 5.95 -9.47 6.59
N ALA A 46 5.52 -9.59 5.33
CA ALA A 46 6.43 -9.84 4.21
C ALA A 46 7.43 -8.69 4.02
N GLY A 47 6.99 -7.45 4.20
CA GLY A 47 7.85 -6.26 4.16
C GLY A 47 8.91 -6.28 5.26
N VAL A 48 8.53 -6.60 6.50
CA VAL A 48 9.49 -6.76 7.62
C VAL A 48 10.48 -7.88 7.34
N ARG A 49 10.00 -9.07 6.92
CA ARG A 49 10.87 -10.22 6.62
C ARG A 49 11.92 -9.92 5.53
N ASN A 50 11.57 -9.07 4.57
CA ASN A 50 12.46 -8.72 3.44
C ASN A 50 13.20 -7.39 3.61
N ALA A 51 13.06 -6.70 4.75
CA ALA A 51 13.52 -5.32 4.91
C ALA A 51 15.00 -5.14 4.57
N ARG A 52 15.87 -6.02 5.05
CA ARG A 52 17.32 -5.98 4.77
C ARG A 52 17.66 -6.29 3.31
N ARG A 53 17.04 -7.34 2.75
CA ARG A 53 17.26 -7.71 1.34
C ARG A 53 16.90 -6.58 0.39
N LEU A 54 15.75 -5.93 0.60
CA LEU A 54 15.31 -4.80 -0.21
C LEU A 54 16.19 -3.55 0.00
N ALA A 55 16.69 -3.33 1.23
CA ALA A 55 17.61 -2.24 1.52
C ALA A 55 18.96 -2.41 0.79
N GLN A 56 19.48 -3.63 0.71
CA GLN A 56 20.70 -3.96 -0.05
C GLN A 56 20.50 -3.71 -1.54
N MET A 57 19.44 -4.29 -2.13
CA MET A 57 19.12 -4.07 -3.55
C MET A 57 18.99 -2.59 -3.89
N ALA A 58 18.32 -1.80 -3.02
CA ALA A 58 18.15 -0.37 -3.26
C ALA A 58 19.45 0.43 -3.12
N HIS A 59 20.40 -0.02 -2.28
CA HIS A 59 21.72 0.62 -2.19
C HIS A 59 22.62 0.23 -3.36
N GLU A 60 22.59 -1.04 -3.79
CA GLU A 60 23.34 -1.52 -4.95
C GLU A 60 22.89 -0.84 -6.26
N ASP A 61 21.59 -0.60 -6.41
CA ASP A 61 21.02 0.02 -7.62
C ASP A 61 21.22 1.55 -7.68
N THR A 62 21.20 2.23 -6.53
CA THR A 62 21.23 3.71 -6.48
C THR A 62 22.51 4.31 -5.92
N GLU A 63 23.34 3.51 -5.24
CA GLU A 63 24.52 3.94 -4.48
C GLU A 63 24.24 4.99 -3.38
N PHE A 64 22.97 5.28 -3.09
CA PHE A 64 22.57 6.34 -2.15
C PHE A 64 22.26 5.83 -0.74
N GLY A 65 22.68 6.60 0.26
CA GLY A 65 22.37 6.37 1.68
C GLY A 65 23.04 5.13 2.27
N VAL A 66 22.70 4.77 3.50
CA VAL A 66 23.26 3.60 4.20
C VAL A 66 22.23 2.47 4.26
N VAL A 67 22.67 1.23 4.07
CA VAL A 67 21.80 0.03 4.08
C VAL A 67 20.99 -0.04 5.38
N ASP A 68 21.62 0.14 6.54
CA ASP A 68 20.93 0.01 7.84
C ASP A 68 19.82 1.05 8.02
N ASP A 69 20.01 2.29 7.55
CA ASP A 69 18.95 3.31 7.54
C ASP A 69 17.78 2.90 6.65
N LYS A 70 18.06 2.28 5.50
CA LYS A 70 17.01 1.75 4.61
C LYS A 70 16.30 0.54 5.24
N VAL A 71 16.99 -0.28 6.05
CA VAL A 71 16.33 -1.35 6.82
C VAL A 71 15.32 -0.75 7.80
N ILE A 72 15.73 0.28 8.54
CA ILE A 72 14.84 0.99 9.48
C ILE A 72 13.64 1.58 8.73
N LYS A 73 13.86 2.25 7.59
CA LYS A 73 12.78 2.78 6.74
C LYS A 73 11.81 1.70 6.25
N ASN A 74 12.33 0.56 5.81
CA ASN A 74 11.50 -0.55 5.35
C ASN A 74 10.68 -1.18 6.49
N ILE A 75 11.28 -1.34 7.68
CA ILE A 75 10.55 -1.83 8.87
C ILE A 75 9.49 -0.82 9.30
N PHE A 76 9.80 0.48 9.30
CA PHE A 76 8.84 1.52 9.63
C PHE A 76 7.66 1.54 8.66
N ALA A 77 7.93 1.53 7.35
CA ALA A 77 6.90 1.52 6.31
C ALA A 77 6.03 0.26 6.37
N SER A 78 6.59 -0.87 6.79
CA SER A 78 5.86 -2.15 6.85
C SER A 78 5.10 -2.31 8.18
N ARG A 79 5.81 -2.28 9.30
CA ARG A 79 5.23 -2.50 10.64
C ARG A 79 4.62 -1.24 11.22
N GLY A 80 5.35 -0.11 11.18
CA GLY A 80 4.87 1.15 11.79
C GLY A 80 3.55 1.61 11.18
N VAL A 81 3.47 1.64 9.85
CA VAL A 81 2.23 1.98 9.14
C VAL A 81 1.13 0.95 9.42
N TYR A 82 1.45 -0.35 9.41
CA TYR A 82 0.47 -1.39 9.72
C TYR A 82 -0.15 -1.24 11.10
N GLU A 83 0.67 -1.04 12.14
CA GLU A 83 0.20 -0.86 13.52
C GLU A 83 -0.74 0.35 13.64
N TYR A 84 -0.50 1.42 12.86
CA TYR A 84 -1.37 2.59 12.83
C TYR A 84 -2.73 2.33 12.16
N ILE A 85 -2.78 1.50 11.11
CA ILE A 85 -4.00 1.32 10.31
C ILE A 85 -4.80 0.06 10.64
N LYS A 86 -4.24 -0.91 11.40
CA LYS A 86 -4.81 -2.26 11.56
C LYS A 86 -6.23 -2.30 12.13
N ASP A 87 -6.59 -1.33 12.98
CA ASP A 87 -7.90 -1.26 13.64
C ASP A 87 -8.87 -0.30 12.92
N ALA A 88 -8.43 0.32 11.82
CA ALA A 88 -9.23 1.28 11.10
C ALA A 88 -10.28 0.57 10.23
N LYS A 89 -11.54 0.99 10.36
CA LYS A 89 -12.64 0.47 9.54
C LYS A 89 -12.55 1.01 8.12
N MET A 90 -12.33 0.12 7.17
CA MET A 90 -12.06 0.43 5.76
C MET A 90 -13.14 -0.09 4.82
N MET A 91 -13.77 -1.21 5.17
CA MET A 91 -14.77 -1.90 4.36
C MET A 91 -16.19 -1.66 4.89
N GLY A 92 -17.15 -1.48 3.97
CA GLY A 92 -18.57 -1.31 4.31
C GLY A 92 -18.93 0.06 4.86
N GLU A 93 -19.88 0.10 5.81
CA GLU A 93 -20.31 1.31 6.52
C GLU A 93 -19.32 1.64 7.63
N ILE A 94 -18.67 2.81 7.53
CA ILE A 94 -17.62 3.21 8.48
C ILE A 94 -18.17 4.07 9.62
N ASP A 95 -19.27 4.77 9.39
CA ASP A 95 -19.90 5.64 10.36
C ASP A 95 -21.39 5.85 9.99
N ARG A 96 -22.22 6.12 11.00
CA ARG A 96 -23.66 6.35 10.85
C ARG A 96 -24.12 7.44 11.80
N ASP A 97 -24.62 8.54 11.23
CA ASP A 97 -25.30 9.60 11.95
C ASP A 97 -26.82 9.34 11.91
N PRO A 98 -27.44 8.89 13.02
CA PRO A 98 -28.86 8.57 13.05
C PRO A 98 -29.76 9.81 12.97
N ILE A 99 -29.27 10.97 13.45
CA ILE A 99 -30.02 12.23 13.49
C ILE A 99 -30.09 12.82 12.09
N ARG A 100 -28.95 12.89 11.40
CA ARG A 100 -28.87 13.37 10.01
C ARG A 100 -29.28 12.31 8.98
N ARG A 101 -29.48 11.06 9.42
CA ARG A 101 -29.74 9.89 8.55
C ARG A 101 -28.67 9.67 7.49
N VAL A 102 -27.42 10.01 7.81
CA VAL A 102 -26.27 9.89 6.92
C VAL A 102 -25.48 8.62 7.26
N ARG A 103 -25.06 7.88 6.23
CA ARG A 103 -24.14 6.75 6.36
C ARG A 103 -22.87 7.08 5.59
N ALA A 104 -21.74 7.06 6.28
CA ALA A 104 -20.46 7.23 5.61
C ALA A 104 -19.96 5.87 5.11
N ARG A 105 -19.44 5.86 3.87
CA ARG A 105 -18.66 4.75 3.32
C ARG A 105 -17.36 5.33 2.80
N ARG A 106 -16.25 4.61 2.97
CA ARG A 106 -14.92 5.07 2.53
C ARG A 106 -14.73 5.06 1.00
N ARG A 107 -15.72 4.59 0.22
CA ARG A 107 -15.67 4.57 -1.27
C ARG A 107 -15.38 5.93 -1.88
N ASP A 108 -15.69 7.02 -1.19
CA ASP A 108 -15.62 8.38 -1.75
C ASP A 108 -14.32 9.12 -1.41
N ARG A 109 -13.44 8.53 -0.57
CA ARG A 109 -12.19 9.16 -0.12
C ARG A 109 -11.06 8.14 0.06
N TRP A 110 -10.59 7.56 -1.03
CA TRP A 110 -9.42 6.67 -1.00
C TRP A 110 -8.08 7.41 -0.90
N PHE A 111 -8.02 8.72 -1.19
CA PHE A 111 -6.75 9.43 -1.39
C PHE A 111 -6.38 10.52 -0.37
N GLY A 112 -7.20 10.79 0.66
CA GLY A 112 -7.09 12.05 1.41
C GLY A 112 -6.47 12.04 2.81
N ALA A 113 -6.05 10.91 3.38
CA ALA A 113 -5.87 10.81 4.85
C ALA A 113 -4.55 10.22 5.35
N ILE A 114 -3.48 10.27 4.57
CA ILE A 114 -2.13 9.93 5.07
C ILE A 114 -1.22 11.13 4.81
N HIS A 115 -1.11 12.03 5.79
CA HIS A 115 -0.05 13.02 5.81
C HIS A 115 1.17 12.41 6.51
N GLN A 116 2.36 12.63 5.93
CA GLN A 116 3.62 12.09 6.44
C GLN A 116 3.87 12.52 7.90
N SER A 117 3.36 13.68 8.32
CA SER A 117 3.42 14.21 9.68
C SER A 117 2.68 13.38 10.72
N ASP A 118 1.61 12.69 10.34
CA ASP A 118 0.76 11.96 11.29
C ASP A 118 1.42 10.63 11.71
N LEU A 119 2.24 10.06 10.82
CA LEU A 119 3.02 8.86 11.09
C LEU A 119 4.19 9.12 12.07
N TYR A 120 4.70 10.36 12.15
CA TYR A 120 5.78 10.72 13.08
C TYR A 120 5.28 11.07 14.49
N ARG A 121 3.99 11.36 14.68
CA ARG A 121 3.41 11.69 16.00
C ARG A 121 3.01 10.46 16.82
N ALA A 122 3.00 9.27 16.21
CA ALA A 122 2.72 8.00 16.86
C ALA A 122 3.97 7.32 17.46
N LEU A 123 5.10 8.04 17.49
CA LEU A 123 6.36 7.70 18.16
C LEU A 123 6.59 8.67 19.32
#